data_AF-A0A7C5ZUV3-F1
#
_entry.id   AF-A0A7C5ZUV3-F1
#
_cell.length_a   1.000
_cell.length_b   1.000
_cell.length_c   1.000
_cell.angle_alpha   90.00
_cell.angle_beta   90.00
_cell.angle_gamma   90.00
#
_symmetry.space_group_name_H-M   'P 1'
#
loop_
_entity.id
_entity.type
_entity.pdbx_description
1 polymer ?
#
loop_
_entity_poly.entity_id
_entity_poly.type
_entity_poly.pdbx_seq_one_letter_code
_entity_poly.pdbx_strand_id
1 'polypeptide(L)'
;MKSFSFDTRKFVTFGLIIVLAAISSYSQKPGDGTPLQRLDVMRQKLETVRRSLTSVLSVLKDEGKDEKDAKENPDSPRARLTSLEKEAARLQSEVNSLRGKVDRSEKYEASDIDQLEAAVADILARADAAQRETAALRAEPDSPVGKPRQIKKKGKFLGIFGGGGNDEYDELIGNVAPGRDRQLFIEATREVRRKRYDVGRLLFQTIITTYPDSPYLPMAKLAIADSFFLEGSTSALIQAIAAYQDWLTFFPTHPLADRVVLKIAESEMRQIGLPDRDPTRAKRAEVRLKALLQQYPNSSLRAEAEERLKQVQNNLGLHNLYIANYYYTLSVSQGKGGLKGAQSRYREILEKYPDFDYLDEALYKLAITYMAEEETDQAARYFQRIVRDYPNSQYVAKAKEQLTLIGATIPEPNPERINVMPPEGASFFENFKNQFFGIYPMTIDKNGVLMTKDFDKEKFELIDQIIENQGDIYVNQIPKALTTVISQRQANNQTGKPEQPRQK
;
A
#
# COMPACT_ATOMS: atom_id res chain seq x y z
N MET A 1 -20.16 49.85 45.07
CA MET A 1 -20.58 49.03 46.23
C MET A 1 -21.44 47.89 45.69
N LYS A 2 -21.14 46.66 46.12
CA LYS A 2 -21.73 45.35 45.76
C LYS A 2 -21.23 44.68 44.46
N SER A 3 -20.32 43.76 44.68
CA SER A 3 -19.87 42.64 43.85
C SER A 3 -21.00 41.70 43.46
N PHE A 4 -20.97 41.15 42.25
CA PHE A 4 -21.35 39.76 41.98
C PHE A 4 -20.59 39.26 40.73
N SER A 5 -19.83 38.19 40.93
CA SER A 5 -19.05 37.44 39.94
C SER A 5 -19.98 36.55 39.11
N PHE A 6 -19.78 36.46 37.79
CA PHE A 6 -20.08 35.22 37.06
C PHE A 6 -19.21 35.08 35.80
N ASP A 7 -18.77 33.84 35.63
CA ASP A 7 -17.69 33.31 34.81
C ASP A 7 -18.14 33.08 33.35
N THR A 8 -17.29 33.41 32.37
CA THR A 8 -17.55 33.21 30.93
C THR A 8 -16.38 32.48 30.27
N ARG A 9 -15.88 31.43 30.93
CA ARG A 9 -15.16 30.33 30.27
C ARG A 9 -16.16 29.34 29.68
N LYS A 10 -16.41 29.46 28.38
CA LYS A 10 -16.82 28.37 27.45
C LYS A 10 -16.99 29.02 26.08
N PHE A 11 -16.81 28.26 25.01
CA PHE A 11 -16.78 28.68 23.59
C PHE A 11 -15.44 29.23 23.07
N VAL A 12 -14.40 28.40 23.03
CA VAL A 12 -13.70 28.04 21.79
C VAL A 12 -12.87 26.78 22.02
N THR A 13 -13.34 25.64 21.49
CA THR A 13 -12.53 24.45 21.16
C THR A 13 -13.38 23.50 20.31
N PHE A 14 -13.37 23.76 19.00
CA PHE A 14 -13.88 22.84 17.99
C PHE A 14 -12.76 22.38 17.09
N GLY A 15 -12.15 21.28 17.49
CA GLY A 15 -11.23 20.46 16.71
C GLY A 15 -11.33 19.05 17.26
N LEU A 16 -12.52 18.46 17.20
CA LEU A 16 -12.73 17.09 17.64
C LEU A 16 -12.12 16.17 16.58
N ILE A 17 -11.05 15.49 16.96
CA ILE A 17 -10.50 14.34 16.24
C ILE A 17 -11.56 13.24 16.30
N ILE A 18 -12.38 13.12 15.25
CA ILE A 18 -13.09 11.88 14.92
C ILE A 18 -12.09 11.00 14.17
N VAL A 19 -11.28 10.26 14.92
CA VAL A 19 -10.53 9.12 14.37
C VAL A 19 -11.25 7.89 14.86
N LEU A 20 -12.33 7.51 14.20
CA LEU A 20 -12.81 6.14 14.24
C LEU A 20 -13.83 5.92 13.10
N ALA A 21 -13.53 4.88 12.33
CA ALA A 21 -14.25 4.32 11.19
C ALA A 21 -14.19 5.03 9.81
N ALA A 22 -13.02 4.93 9.18
CA ALA A 22 -12.93 4.13 7.94
C ALA A 22 -12.23 2.81 8.30
N ILE A 23 -12.89 1.97 9.09
CA ILE A 23 -12.60 0.54 9.08
C ILE A 23 -13.25 0.07 7.79
N SER A 24 -12.47 0.06 6.72
CA SER A 24 -12.82 -0.72 5.54
C SER A 24 -13.20 -2.11 6.03
N SER A 25 -14.47 -2.46 5.80
CA SER A 25 -14.95 -3.83 5.85
C SER A 25 -14.19 -4.62 4.80
N TYR A 26 -12.96 -5.05 5.12
CA TYR A 26 -12.54 -6.36 4.66
C TYR A 26 -13.58 -7.29 5.28
N SER A 27 -14.53 -7.74 4.46
CA SER A 27 -15.32 -8.92 4.77
C SER A 27 -14.37 -10.12 4.77
N GLN A 28 -13.52 -10.22 5.79
CA GLN A 28 -13.19 -11.52 6.35
C GLN A 28 -14.47 -11.98 7.02
N LYS A 29 -14.95 -13.17 6.66
CA LYS A 29 -16.06 -13.76 7.39
C LYS A 29 -15.60 -13.96 8.84
N PRO A 30 -16.50 -13.87 9.83
CA PRO A 30 -16.19 -14.29 11.20
C PRO A 30 -15.53 -15.68 11.16
N GLY A 31 -14.31 -15.79 11.71
CA GLY A 31 -13.55 -17.04 11.69
C GLY A 31 -12.45 -17.18 10.63
N ASP A 32 -12.29 -16.23 9.68
CA ASP A 32 -11.21 -16.31 8.69
C ASP A 32 -9.84 -15.92 9.28
N GLY A 33 -8.85 -16.81 9.11
CA GLY A 33 -7.46 -16.59 9.53
C GLY A 33 -7.03 -17.48 10.70
N THR A 34 -5.72 -17.59 10.93
CA THR A 34 -5.21 -18.35 12.07
C THR A 34 -5.60 -17.68 13.40
N PRO A 35 -5.74 -18.43 14.51
CA PRO A 35 -5.97 -17.88 15.85
C PRO A 35 -5.06 -16.69 16.17
N LEU A 36 -3.78 -16.80 15.81
CA LEU A 36 -2.79 -15.76 16.03
C LEU A 36 -3.06 -14.49 15.18
N GLN A 37 -3.40 -14.67 13.91
CA GLN A 37 -3.76 -13.55 13.02
C GLN A 37 -5.01 -12.81 13.52
N ARG A 38 -6.03 -13.55 13.96
CA ARG A 38 -7.26 -12.97 14.52
C ARG A 38 -6.97 -12.14 15.77
N LEU A 39 -6.13 -12.66 16.67
CA LEU A 39 -5.69 -11.96 17.89
C LEU A 39 -4.84 -10.73 17.60
N ASP A 40 -3.96 -10.78 16.60
CA ASP A 40 -3.16 -9.61 16.19
C ASP A 40 -4.04 -8.50 15.61
N VAL A 41 -5.06 -8.84 14.81
CA VAL A 41 -6.04 -7.88 14.27
C VAL A 41 -6.85 -7.24 15.40
N MET A 42 -7.37 -8.02 16.35
CA MET A 42 -8.08 -7.51 17.52
C MET A 42 -7.22 -6.53 18.34
N ARG A 43 -5.94 -6.89 18.57
CA ARG A 43 -4.99 -6.04 19.30
C ARG A 43 -4.79 -4.69 18.61
N GLN A 44 -4.59 -4.68 17.29
CA GLN A 44 -4.43 -3.46 16.50
C GLN A 44 -5.69 -2.58 16.51
N LYS A 45 -6.87 -3.19 16.39
CA LYS A 45 -8.17 -2.49 16.49
C LYS A 45 -8.32 -1.80 17.85
N LEU A 46 -8.08 -2.54 18.94
CA LEU A 46 -8.16 -2.00 20.31
C LEU A 46 -7.13 -0.90 20.57
N GLU A 47 -5.90 -1.04 20.09
CA GLU A 47 -4.88 0.01 20.23
C GLU A 47 -5.28 1.31 19.50
N THR A 48 -5.86 1.17 18.30
CA THR A 48 -6.36 2.31 17.52
C THR A 48 -7.50 3.01 18.26
N VAL A 49 -8.47 2.26 18.76
CA VAL A 49 -9.60 2.78 19.56
C VAL A 49 -9.10 3.51 20.80
N ARG A 50 -8.19 2.90 21.56
CA ARG A 50 -7.65 3.51 22.79
C ARG A 50 -6.92 4.81 22.50
N ARG A 51 -6.09 4.85 21.47
CA ARG A 51 -5.40 6.09 21.05
C ARG A 51 -6.41 7.18 20.68
N SER A 52 -7.45 6.82 19.95
CA SER A 52 -8.53 7.75 19.59
C SER A 52 -9.30 8.26 20.81
N LEU A 53 -9.77 7.38 21.70
CA LEU A 53 -10.47 7.74 22.93
C LEU A 53 -9.58 8.62 23.84
N THR A 54 -8.29 8.27 23.98
CA THR A 54 -7.32 9.06 24.75
C THR A 54 -7.14 10.45 24.18
N SER A 55 -7.09 10.56 22.85
CA SER A 55 -7.00 11.85 22.15
C SER A 55 -8.24 12.71 22.36
N VAL A 56 -9.44 12.12 22.39
CA VAL A 56 -10.67 12.90 22.67
C VAL A 56 -10.74 13.30 24.15
N LEU A 57 -10.32 12.40 25.06
CA LEU A 57 -10.28 12.66 26.50
C LEU A 57 -9.28 13.75 26.90
N SER A 58 -8.16 13.89 26.18
CA SER A 58 -7.19 14.97 26.42
C SER A 58 -7.75 16.34 26.01
N VAL A 59 -8.45 16.43 24.88
CA VAL A 59 -9.15 17.65 24.45
C VAL A 59 -10.23 18.03 25.47
N LEU A 60 -11.00 17.06 25.96
CA LEU A 60 -11.99 17.28 27.03
C LEU A 60 -11.35 17.64 28.39
N LYS A 61 -10.05 17.42 28.59
CA LYS A 61 -9.32 17.76 29.83
C LYS A 61 -8.89 19.23 29.85
N ASP A 62 -8.46 19.77 28.71
CA ASP A 62 -7.95 21.14 28.60
C ASP A 62 -9.06 22.22 28.64
N GLU A 63 -10.32 21.81 28.53
CA GLU A 63 -11.50 22.70 28.56
C GLU A 63 -12.08 22.91 29.98
N GLY A 64 -11.73 22.04 30.93
CA GLY A 64 -12.29 22.04 32.29
C GLY A 64 -11.26 22.45 33.33
N LYS A 65 -11.15 23.76 33.60
CA LYS A 65 -10.46 24.28 34.79
C LYS A 65 -11.39 24.41 36.01
N ASP A 66 -12.38 23.54 36.11
CA ASP A 66 -13.22 23.35 37.29
C ASP A 66 -13.27 21.85 37.62
N GLU A 67 -12.33 21.42 38.47
CA GLU A 67 -12.15 20.03 38.93
C GLU A 67 -13.34 19.45 39.74
N LYS A 68 -14.45 20.18 39.89
CA LYS A 68 -15.57 19.78 40.76
C LYS A 68 -16.72 19.05 40.06
N ASP A 69 -17.03 19.35 38.80
CA ASP A 69 -18.24 18.78 38.15
C ASP A 69 -18.02 17.37 37.55
N ALA A 70 -16.76 16.96 37.36
CA ALA A 70 -16.45 15.63 36.81
C ALA A 70 -16.70 14.47 37.80
N LYS A 71 -17.00 14.78 39.07
CA LYS A 71 -17.25 13.76 40.12
C LYS A 71 -18.72 13.35 40.27
N GLU A 72 -19.69 14.06 39.69
CA GLU A 72 -21.11 13.84 40.02
C GLU A 72 -22.05 13.47 38.86
N ASN A 73 -21.61 13.45 37.60
CA ASN A 73 -22.48 13.04 36.48
C ASN A 73 -21.95 11.81 35.70
N PRO A 74 -22.51 10.60 35.94
CA PRO A 74 -22.15 9.36 35.23
C PRO A 74 -22.35 9.42 33.71
N ASP A 75 -23.26 10.27 33.22
CA ASP A 75 -23.65 10.35 31.81
C ASP A 75 -22.88 11.42 31.02
N SER A 76 -21.91 12.07 31.66
CA SER A 76 -21.07 13.05 30.96
C SER A 76 -20.29 12.40 29.80
N PRO A 77 -20.11 13.09 28.66
CA PRO A 77 -19.33 12.57 27.53
C PRO A 77 -17.93 12.10 27.95
N ARG A 78 -17.30 12.81 28.88
CA ARG A 78 -15.99 12.45 29.44
C ARG A 78 -16.05 11.14 30.24
N ALA A 79 -17.06 10.94 31.10
CA ALA A 79 -17.21 9.72 31.88
C ALA A 79 -17.44 8.51 30.97
N ARG A 80 -18.30 8.66 29.94
CA ARG A 80 -18.57 7.63 28.93
C ARG A 80 -17.34 7.26 28.10
N LEU A 81 -16.57 8.25 27.64
CA LEU A 81 -15.33 7.97 26.90
C LEU A 81 -14.24 7.36 27.80
N THR A 82 -14.20 7.72 29.09
CA THR A 82 -13.25 7.15 30.06
C THR A 82 -13.59 5.70 30.38
N SER A 83 -14.88 5.35 30.50
CA SER A 83 -15.28 3.95 30.72
C SER A 83 -14.95 3.09 29.51
N LEU A 84 -15.22 3.58 28.29
CA LEU A 84 -14.87 2.89 27.04
C LEU A 84 -13.36 2.70 26.86
N GLU A 85 -12.53 3.68 27.25
CA GLU A 85 -11.07 3.53 27.19
C GLU A 85 -10.58 2.43 28.14
N LYS A 86 -11.12 2.39 29.37
CA LYS A 86 -10.80 1.34 30.35
C LYS A 86 -11.27 -0.04 29.89
N GLU A 87 -12.44 -0.12 29.27
CA GLU A 87 -12.99 -1.35 28.72
C GLU A 87 -12.14 -1.87 27.56
N ALA A 88 -11.75 -0.99 26.63
CA ALA A 88 -10.82 -1.32 25.55
C ALA A 88 -9.43 -1.75 26.08
N ALA A 89 -8.94 -1.13 27.17
CA ALA A 89 -7.70 -1.53 27.84
C ALA A 89 -7.77 -2.94 28.44
N ARG A 90 -8.91 -3.29 29.06
CA ARG A 90 -9.15 -4.64 29.60
C ARG A 90 -9.19 -5.69 28.49
N LEU A 91 -9.97 -5.45 27.44
CA LEU A 91 -10.02 -6.34 26.27
C LEU A 91 -8.65 -6.51 25.62
N GLN A 92 -7.84 -5.45 25.57
CA GLN A 92 -6.48 -5.54 25.03
C GLN A 92 -5.59 -6.47 25.88
N SER A 93 -5.74 -6.42 27.20
CA SER A 93 -5.05 -7.33 28.11
C SER A 93 -5.49 -8.79 27.92
N GLU A 94 -6.79 -9.03 27.72
CA GLU A 94 -7.35 -10.37 27.47
C GLU A 94 -6.88 -10.94 26.13
N VAL A 95 -6.90 -10.13 25.07
CA VAL A 95 -6.35 -10.48 23.75
C VAL A 95 -4.85 -10.82 23.86
N ASN A 96 -4.06 -10.02 24.58
CA ASN A 96 -2.63 -10.31 24.78
C ASN A 96 -2.38 -11.59 25.58
N SER A 97 -3.22 -11.86 26.60
CA SER A 97 -3.15 -13.08 27.40
C SER A 97 -3.44 -14.32 26.55
N LEU A 98 -4.54 -14.30 25.78
CA LEU A 98 -4.93 -15.41 24.91
C LEU A 98 -3.92 -15.61 23.77
N ARG A 99 -3.40 -14.53 23.19
CA ARG A 99 -2.31 -14.56 22.22
C ARG A 99 -1.07 -15.25 22.78
N GLY A 100 -0.70 -14.93 24.02
CA GLY A 100 0.40 -15.59 24.71
C GLY A 100 0.17 -17.10 24.91
N LYS A 101 -1.06 -17.52 25.20
CA LYS A 101 -1.42 -18.95 25.27
C LYS A 101 -1.28 -19.63 23.92
N VAL A 102 -1.78 -18.99 22.85
CA VAL A 102 -1.67 -19.48 21.47
C VAL A 102 -0.20 -19.61 21.04
N ASP A 103 0.63 -18.60 21.30
CA ASP A 103 2.06 -18.60 20.99
C ASP A 103 2.82 -19.73 21.73
N ARG A 104 2.43 -20.02 22.98
CA ARG A 104 3.02 -21.11 23.79
C ARG A 104 2.38 -22.48 23.56
N SER A 105 1.43 -22.58 22.63
CA SER A 105 0.66 -23.82 22.37
C SER A 105 -0.04 -24.38 23.63
N GLU A 106 -0.43 -23.51 24.56
CA GLU A 106 -1.22 -23.87 25.73
C GLU A 106 -2.68 -24.14 25.31
N LYS A 107 -3.43 -24.92 26.10
CA LYS A 107 -4.84 -25.20 25.81
C LYS A 107 -5.69 -23.91 25.91
N TYR A 108 -6.52 -23.68 24.90
CA TYR A 108 -7.54 -22.64 24.86
C TYR A 108 -8.76 -23.15 24.08
N GLU A 109 -9.93 -22.56 24.30
CA GLU A 109 -11.14 -22.90 23.57
C GLU A 109 -11.29 -21.98 22.35
N ALA A 110 -11.72 -22.52 21.20
CA ALA A 110 -11.94 -21.71 20.00
C ALA A 110 -13.00 -20.60 20.25
N SER A 111 -13.98 -20.88 21.11
CA SER A 111 -15.01 -19.93 21.53
C SER A 111 -14.45 -18.70 22.26
N ASP A 112 -13.27 -18.80 22.89
CA ASP A 112 -12.66 -17.66 23.59
C ASP A 112 -12.28 -16.55 22.59
N ILE A 113 -11.81 -16.95 21.40
CA ILE A 113 -11.44 -16.01 20.33
C ILE A 113 -12.70 -15.39 19.73
N ASP A 114 -13.75 -16.19 19.52
CA ASP A 114 -15.01 -15.71 18.96
C ASP A 114 -15.71 -14.71 19.91
N GLN A 115 -15.67 -14.98 21.22
CA GLN A 115 -16.20 -14.08 22.24
C GLN A 115 -15.41 -12.77 22.30
N LEU A 116 -14.07 -12.83 22.26
CA LEU A 116 -13.23 -11.64 22.20
C LEU A 116 -13.49 -10.83 20.93
N GLU A 117 -13.68 -11.49 19.79
CA GLU A 117 -13.96 -10.80 18.53
C GLU A 117 -15.32 -10.08 18.57
N ALA A 118 -16.34 -10.71 19.15
CA ALA A 118 -17.64 -10.08 19.39
C ALA A 118 -17.53 -8.89 20.35
N ALA A 119 -16.79 -9.02 21.46
CA ALA A 119 -16.57 -7.94 22.41
C ALA A 119 -15.77 -6.76 21.80
N VAL A 120 -14.79 -7.06 20.94
CA VAL A 120 -14.03 -6.05 20.19
C VAL A 120 -14.93 -5.33 19.17
N ALA A 121 -15.85 -6.04 18.52
CA ALA A 121 -16.80 -5.42 17.62
C ALA A 121 -17.79 -4.49 18.36
N ASP A 122 -18.29 -4.92 19.53
CA ASP A 122 -19.17 -4.10 20.38
C ASP A 122 -18.49 -2.81 20.84
N ILE A 123 -17.26 -2.91 21.37
CA ILE A 123 -16.54 -1.73 21.87
C ILE A 123 -16.21 -0.73 20.75
N LEU A 124 -15.94 -1.22 19.54
CA LEU A 124 -15.74 -0.37 18.36
C LEU A 124 -17.01 0.43 18.05
N ALA A 125 -18.17 -0.25 17.96
CA ALA A 125 -19.43 0.41 17.67
C ALA A 125 -19.82 1.44 18.75
N ARG A 126 -19.61 1.10 20.04
CA ARG A 126 -19.89 1.99 21.16
C ARG A 126 -18.92 3.17 21.24
N ALA A 127 -17.65 2.97 20.90
CA ALA A 127 -16.66 4.05 20.82
C ALA A 127 -17.02 5.06 19.72
N ASP A 128 -17.36 4.57 18.52
CA ASP A 128 -17.79 5.41 17.39
C ASP A 128 -19.04 6.23 17.75
N ALA A 129 -20.05 5.57 18.32
CA ALA A 129 -21.29 6.23 18.75
C ALA A 129 -21.01 7.30 19.81
N ALA A 130 -20.24 6.97 20.85
CA ALA A 130 -19.89 7.91 21.91
C ALA A 130 -19.11 9.13 21.38
N GLN A 131 -18.20 8.92 20.43
CA GLN A 131 -17.45 10.02 19.81
C GLN A 131 -18.32 10.89 18.91
N ARG A 132 -19.25 10.31 18.14
CA ARG A 132 -20.22 11.06 17.33
C ARG A 132 -21.19 11.87 18.18
N GLU A 133 -21.73 11.29 19.24
CA GLU A 133 -22.56 12.03 20.21
C GLU A 133 -21.76 13.15 20.88
N THR A 134 -20.52 12.86 21.27
CA THR A 134 -19.60 13.87 21.81
C THR A 134 -19.28 14.95 20.79
N ALA A 135 -19.32 14.68 19.49
CA ALA A 135 -19.17 15.67 18.42
C ALA A 135 -20.45 16.48 18.17
N ALA A 136 -21.61 15.83 18.26
CA ALA A 136 -22.93 16.42 18.01
C ALA A 136 -23.36 17.39 19.13
N LEU A 137 -23.15 17.03 20.41
CA LEU A 137 -23.34 17.89 21.60
C LEU A 137 -22.50 19.17 21.63
N ARG A 138 -21.72 19.30 20.58
CA ARG A 138 -20.53 20.08 20.45
C ARG A 138 -20.72 20.96 19.20
N ALA A 139 -21.34 20.42 18.14
CA ALA A 139 -21.70 21.14 16.93
C ALA A 139 -22.95 22.04 17.02
N GLU A 140 -23.73 22.04 18.12
CA GLU A 140 -24.88 22.97 18.28
C GLU A 140 -24.41 24.42 18.55
N PRO A 141 -24.70 25.39 17.65
CA PRO A 141 -24.34 26.78 17.85
C PRO A 141 -25.51 27.56 18.47
N ASP A 142 -25.34 28.09 19.67
CA ASP A 142 -26.22 29.18 20.13
C ASP A 142 -25.68 30.50 19.52
N SER A 143 -26.48 31.14 18.66
CA SER A 143 -26.09 32.33 17.89
C SER A 143 -26.81 33.57 18.42
N PRO A 144 -26.12 34.71 18.55
CA PRO A 144 -26.40 35.78 17.60
C PRO A 144 -25.19 36.64 17.16
N VAL A 145 -25.06 36.78 15.84
CA VAL A 145 -24.68 37.95 15.03
C VAL A 145 -23.73 39.02 15.63
N GLY A 146 -22.53 39.10 15.04
CA GLY A 146 -21.99 40.35 14.48
C GLY A 146 -21.33 41.37 15.41
N LYS A 147 -20.11 41.09 15.90
CA LYS A 147 -19.02 42.10 16.02
C LYS A 147 -17.67 41.43 15.74
N PRO A 148 -16.72 42.11 15.07
CA PRO A 148 -15.42 41.53 14.76
C PRO A 148 -14.65 41.24 16.06
N ARG A 149 -14.32 39.97 16.27
CA ARG A 149 -13.60 39.51 17.46
C ARG A 149 -12.15 40.00 17.36
N GLN A 150 -11.72 40.89 18.25
CA GLN A 150 -10.29 41.21 18.36
C GLN A 150 -9.52 39.95 18.76
N ILE A 151 -8.62 39.51 17.89
CA ILE A 151 -7.82 38.30 18.09
C ILE A 151 -6.76 38.61 19.17
N LYS A 152 -7.01 38.18 20.41
CA LYS A 152 -5.92 37.99 21.38
C LYS A 152 -5.11 36.78 20.93
N LYS A 153 -3.79 36.95 20.79
CA LYS A 153 -2.80 35.88 20.53
C LYS A 153 -3.12 34.66 21.40
N LYS A 154 -3.59 33.59 20.77
CA LYS A 154 -3.76 32.28 21.43
C LYS A 154 -2.46 31.50 21.29
N GLY A 155 -2.02 30.95 22.42
CA GLY A 155 -0.77 30.20 22.53
C GLY A 155 -0.79 28.89 21.76
N LYS A 156 0.38 28.55 21.19
CA LYS A 156 0.88 27.24 20.75
C LYS A 156 -0.20 26.16 20.63
N PHE A 157 -0.74 26.02 19.43
CA PHE A 157 -1.35 24.77 19.00
C PHE A 157 -0.21 23.84 18.50
N LEU A 158 -0.35 22.53 18.72
CA LEU A 158 0.47 21.45 18.16
C LEU A 158 1.98 21.42 18.50
N GLY A 159 2.30 20.86 19.67
CA GLY A 159 3.64 20.32 20.00
C GLY A 159 4.05 19.07 19.21
N ILE A 160 3.55 18.87 17.99
CA ILE A 160 3.94 17.80 17.07
C ILE A 160 5.14 18.23 16.21
N PHE A 161 5.33 19.55 16.04
CA PHE A 161 6.51 20.10 15.39
C PHE A 161 7.63 20.20 16.42
N GLY A 162 8.62 19.30 16.32
CA GLY A 162 9.83 19.32 17.13
C GLY A 162 10.42 20.73 17.19
N GLY A 163 10.84 21.13 18.40
CA GLY A 163 11.10 22.52 18.77
C GLY A 163 11.81 23.38 17.73
N GLY A 164 11.15 24.48 17.35
CA GLY A 164 11.72 25.61 16.63
C GLY A 164 11.24 25.76 15.18
N GLY A 165 10.13 26.51 14.99
CA GLY A 165 9.59 26.95 13.68
C GLY A 165 8.45 26.08 13.15
N ASN A 166 7.30 26.60 12.68
CA ASN A 166 6.94 27.93 12.20
C ASN A 166 5.43 28.17 12.40
N ASP A 167 5.05 29.41 12.73
CA ASP A 167 3.66 29.91 12.87
C ASP A 167 2.79 29.75 11.59
N GLU A 168 3.41 29.37 10.47
CA GLU A 168 2.83 29.27 9.13
C GLU A 168 1.79 28.13 8.98
N TYR A 169 2.05 26.94 9.54
CA TYR A 169 1.10 25.81 9.42
C TYR A 169 -0.12 25.98 10.32
N ASP A 170 0.06 26.60 11.49
CA ASP A 170 -1.04 26.90 12.40
C ASP A 170 -2.04 27.86 11.76
N GLU A 171 -1.55 28.81 10.95
CA GLU A 171 -2.43 29.69 10.17
C GLU A 171 -3.14 28.93 9.04
N LEU A 172 -2.41 28.08 8.31
CA LEU A 172 -2.94 27.30 7.19
C LEU A 172 -4.05 26.33 7.63
N ILE A 173 -3.88 25.67 8.78
CA ILE A 173 -4.80 24.66 9.31
C ILE A 173 -5.91 25.31 10.17
N GLY A 174 -5.57 26.37 10.91
CA GLY A 174 -6.46 26.98 11.91
C GLY A 174 -7.51 27.93 11.35
N ASN A 175 -7.41 28.35 10.08
CA ASN A 175 -8.33 29.31 9.47
C ASN A 175 -8.87 28.84 8.12
N VAL A 176 -10.18 28.58 8.07
CA VAL A 176 -10.90 28.17 6.85
C VAL A 176 -11.28 29.40 6.04
N ALA A 177 -10.81 29.50 4.79
CA ALA A 177 -11.10 30.62 3.90
C ALA A 177 -11.17 30.18 2.43
N PRO A 178 -11.93 30.89 1.57
CA PRO A 178 -11.95 30.61 0.14
C PRO A 178 -10.53 30.64 -0.48
N GLY A 179 -10.19 29.64 -1.30
CA GLY A 179 -8.88 29.50 -1.95
C GLY A 179 -7.75 29.00 -1.03
N ARG A 180 -8.03 28.73 0.25
CA ARG A 180 -7.05 28.16 1.19
C ARG A 180 -6.71 26.71 0.87
N ASP A 181 -7.64 25.97 0.29
CA ASP A 181 -7.44 24.61 -0.25
C ASP A 181 -6.28 24.52 -1.25
N ARG A 182 -6.19 25.48 -2.18
CA ARG A 182 -5.06 25.60 -3.12
C ARG A 182 -3.74 25.82 -2.39
N GLN A 183 -3.72 26.71 -1.39
CA GLN A 183 -2.51 26.99 -0.62
C GLN A 183 -2.06 25.76 0.17
N LEU A 184 -2.99 25.08 0.81
CA LEU A 184 -2.74 23.81 1.50
C LEU A 184 -2.17 22.76 0.54
N PHE A 185 -2.72 22.66 -0.68
CA PHE A 185 -2.25 21.67 -1.65
C PHE A 185 -0.81 21.93 -2.12
N ILE A 186 -0.50 23.20 -2.42
CA ILE A 186 0.85 23.63 -2.81
C ILE A 186 1.84 23.37 -1.67
N GLU A 187 1.46 23.70 -0.43
CA GLU A 187 2.36 23.54 0.71
C GLU A 187 2.55 22.08 1.08
N ALA A 188 1.48 21.29 1.08
CA ALA A 188 1.55 19.85 1.26
C ALA A 188 2.51 19.21 0.24
N THR A 189 2.41 19.59 -1.04
CA THR A 189 3.29 19.13 -2.10
C THR A 189 4.76 19.49 -1.83
N ARG A 190 5.02 20.73 -1.39
CA ARG A 190 6.38 21.18 -1.03
C ARG A 190 6.95 20.34 0.12
N GLU A 191 6.14 20.02 1.12
CA GLU A 191 6.55 19.24 2.28
C GLU A 191 6.86 17.79 1.93
N VAL A 192 6.04 17.16 1.07
CA VAL A 192 6.33 15.83 0.53
C VAL A 192 7.64 15.82 -0.27
N ARG A 193 7.87 16.83 -1.12
CA ARG A 193 9.12 16.98 -1.89
C ARG A 193 10.36 17.13 -0.99
N ARG A 194 10.19 17.73 0.20
CA ARG A 194 11.22 17.82 1.25
C ARG A 194 11.35 16.54 2.09
N LYS A 195 10.65 15.46 1.72
CA LYS A 195 10.60 14.17 2.45
C LYS A 195 9.98 14.29 3.85
N ARG A 196 9.28 15.39 4.15
CA ARG A 196 8.45 15.59 5.36
C ARG A 196 7.05 15.04 5.10
N TYR A 197 7.00 13.73 4.87
CA TYR A 197 5.81 13.01 4.38
C TYR A 197 4.63 13.11 5.35
N ASP A 198 4.90 13.05 6.65
CA ASP A 198 3.93 13.24 7.73
C ASP A 198 3.25 14.62 7.68
N VAL A 199 4.04 15.69 7.56
CA VAL A 199 3.52 17.07 7.45
C VAL A 199 2.71 17.24 6.17
N GLY A 200 3.23 16.78 5.04
CA GLY A 200 2.52 16.84 3.76
C GLY A 200 1.18 16.11 3.79
N ARG A 201 1.15 14.89 4.34
CA ARG A 201 -0.09 14.11 4.52
C ARG A 201 -1.10 14.82 5.41
N LEU A 202 -0.65 15.45 6.50
CA LEU A 202 -1.52 16.23 7.38
C LEU A 202 -2.20 17.38 6.62
N LEU A 203 -1.44 18.14 5.84
CA LEU A 203 -1.96 19.27 5.06
C LEU A 203 -2.94 18.82 3.96
N PHE A 204 -2.63 17.74 3.24
CA PHE A 204 -3.59 17.14 2.30
C PHE A 204 -4.86 16.64 3.01
N GLN A 205 -4.72 16.05 4.20
CA GLN A 205 -5.85 15.58 4.99
C GLN A 205 -6.75 16.74 5.44
N THR A 206 -6.17 17.91 5.76
CA THR A 206 -6.93 19.13 6.05
C THR A 206 -7.82 19.52 4.87
N ILE A 207 -7.33 19.42 3.63
CA ILE A 207 -8.16 19.70 2.44
C ILE A 207 -9.40 18.81 2.43
N ILE A 208 -9.19 17.50 2.61
CA ILE A 208 -10.25 16.48 2.56
C ILE A 208 -11.31 16.72 3.65
N THR A 209 -10.91 17.13 4.85
CA THR A 209 -11.84 17.27 5.99
C THR A 209 -12.51 18.64 6.07
N THR A 210 -11.87 19.70 5.55
CA THR A 210 -12.35 21.08 5.71
C THR A 210 -12.94 21.68 4.43
N TYR A 211 -12.60 21.15 3.25
CA TYR A 211 -13.10 21.62 1.96
C TYR A 211 -13.69 20.46 1.12
N PRO A 212 -14.87 19.94 1.49
CA PRO A 212 -15.49 18.80 0.81
C PRO A 212 -15.83 19.05 -0.67
N ASP A 213 -16.02 20.31 -1.06
CA ASP A 213 -16.30 20.72 -2.45
C ASP A 213 -15.05 21.21 -3.20
N SER A 214 -13.85 21.03 -2.63
CA SER A 214 -12.62 21.50 -3.27
C SER A 214 -12.31 20.73 -4.55
N PRO A 215 -11.95 21.41 -5.65
CA PRO A 215 -11.45 20.73 -6.85
C PRO A 215 -10.16 19.94 -6.59
N TYR A 216 -9.41 20.27 -5.54
CA TYR A 216 -8.20 19.54 -5.16
C TYR A 216 -8.47 18.26 -4.38
N LEU A 217 -9.71 18.00 -3.95
CA LEU A 217 -10.01 16.87 -3.06
C LEU A 217 -9.58 15.51 -3.64
N PRO A 218 -9.89 15.15 -4.91
CA PRO A 218 -9.47 13.87 -5.46
C PRO A 218 -7.95 13.74 -5.51
N MET A 219 -7.26 14.82 -5.89
CA MET A 219 -5.81 14.85 -6.03
C MET A 219 -5.11 14.88 -4.66
N ALA A 220 -5.72 15.46 -3.63
CA ALA A 220 -5.21 15.45 -2.26
C ALA A 220 -5.25 14.03 -1.69
N LYS A 221 -6.36 13.30 -1.91
CA LYS A 221 -6.44 11.86 -1.57
C LYS A 221 -5.37 11.04 -2.30
N LEU A 222 -5.18 11.28 -3.59
CA LEU A 222 -4.16 10.58 -4.38
C LEU A 222 -2.73 10.93 -3.93
N ALA A 223 -2.47 12.20 -3.62
CA ALA A 223 -1.18 12.68 -3.15
C ALA A 223 -0.80 12.09 -1.78
N ILE A 224 -1.79 11.81 -0.91
CA ILE A 224 -1.55 11.03 0.32
C ILE A 224 -1.06 9.61 -0.03
N ALA A 225 -1.70 8.92 -0.98
CA ALA A 225 -1.27 7.59 -1.40
C ALA A 225 0.15 7.60 -2.02
N ASP A 226 0.43 8.57 -2.90
CA ASP A 226 1.76 8.83 -3.43
C ASP A 226 2.78 9.05 -2.31
N SER A 227 2.48 9.90 -1.33
CA SER A 227 3.43 10.22 -0.26
C SER A 227 3.86 8.97 0.54
N PHE A 228 2.94 8.04 0.79
CA PHE A 228 3.25 6.74 1.40
C PHE A 228 4.10 5.86 0.47
N PHE A 229 3.77 5.82 -0.83
CA PHE A 229 4.55 5.09 -1.83
C PHE A 229 5.99 5.61 -1.93
N LEU A 230 6.13 6.94 -1.96
CA LEU A 230 7.41 7.63 -2.00
C LEU A 230 8.20 7.35 -0.71
N GLU A 231 7.59 7.43 0.48
CA GLU A 231 8.23 7.09 1.74
C GLU A 231 8.82 5.67 1.70
N GLY A 232 8.03 4.70 1.25
CA GLY A 232 8.54 3.44 0.72
C GLY A 232 9.00 2.39 1.73
N SER A 233 8.85 2.63 3.04
CA SER A 233 8.99 1.59 4.07
C SER A 233 7.90 0.52 3.90
N THR A 234 8.08 -0.69 4.44
CA THR A 234 7.05 -1.74 4.35
C THR A 234 5.70 -1.28 4.91
N SER A 235 5.72 -0.59 6.05
CA SER A 235 4.50 -0.01 6.64
C SER A 235 3.89 1.05 5.72
N ALA A 236 4.72 1.95 5.17
CA ALA A 236 4.24 2.97 4.25
C ALA A 236 3.67 2.36 2.96
N LEU A 237 4.27 1.31 2.39
CA LEU A 237 3.73 0.63 1.21
C LEU A 237 2.39 -0.05 1.47
N ILE A 238 2.19 -0.60 2.66
CA ILE A 238 0.87 -1.12 3.08
C ILE A 238 -0.16 0.01 3.14
N GLN A 239 0.22 1.15 3.71
CA GLN A 239 -0.66 2.33 3.74
C GLN A 239 -0.91 2.92 2.35
N ALA A 240 0.08 2.89 1.46
CA ALA A 240 -0.07 3.30 0.06
C ALA A 240 -1.11 2.45 -0.67
N ILE A 241 -1.04 1.12 -0.51
CA ILE A 241 -2.05 0.19 -1.06
C ILE A 241 -3.45 0.57 -0.58
N ALA A 242 -3.62 0.77 0.73
CA ALA A 242 -4.92 1.14 1.30
C ALA A 242 -5.42 2.49 0.78
N ALA A 243 -4.55 3.51 0.73
CA ALA A 243 -4.91 4.86 0.27
C ALA A 243 -5.23 4.90 -1.24
N TYR A 244 -4.51 4.16 -2.08
CA TYR A 244 -4.85 4.03 -3.51
C TYR A 244 -6.17 3.28 -3.71
N GLN A 245 -6.44 2.23 -2.91
CA GLN A 245 -7.72 1.52 -2.95
C GLN A 245 -8.89 2.40 -2.50
N ASP A 246 -8.68 3.22 -1.45
CA ASP A 246 -9.64 4.23 -1.02
C ASP A 246 -9.94 5.23 -2.15
N TRP A 247 -8.90 5.74 -2.80
CA TRP A 247 -9.05 6.65 -3.93
C TRP A 247 -9.85 6.04 -5.08
N LEU A 248 -9.58 4.77 -5.44
CA LEU A 248 -10.37 4.07 -6.48
C LEU A 248 -11.83 3.83 -6.07
N THR A 249 -12.11 3.72 -4.77
CA THR A 249 -13.48 3.56 -4.28
C THR A 249 -14.29 4.85 -4.49
N PHE A 250 -13.68 6.00 -4.25
CA PHE A 250 -14.34 7.30 -4.42
C PHE A 250 -14.30 7.83 -5.86
N PHE A 251 -13.26 7.51 -6.64
CA PHE A 251 -13.03 8.03 -7.99
C PHE A 251 -12.77 6.93 -9.03
N PRO A 252 -13.64 5.90 -9.15
CA PRO A 252 -13.39 4.72 -9.99
C PRO A 252 -13.30 5.02 -11.49
N THR A 253 -13.91 6.12 -11.95
CA THR A 253 -13.95 6.53 -13.37
C THR A 253 -12.97 7.66 -13.70
N HIS A 254 -12.13 8.06 -12.74
CA HIS A 254 -11.18 9.15 -12.97
C HIS A 254 -10.11 8.73 -14.01
N PRO A 255 -9.64 9.64 -14.89
CA PRO A 255 -8.66 9.32 -15.94
C PRO A 255 -7.31 8.73 -15.48
N LEU A 256 -7.01 8.75 -14.18
CA LEU A 256 -5.80 8.17 -13.59
C LEU A 256 -6.04 6.78 -12.98
N ALA A 257 -7.25 6.22 -13.08
CA ALA A 257 -7.61 4.99 -12.39
C ALA A 257 -6.75 3.79 -12.79
N ASP A 258 -6.40 3.64 -14.07
CA ASP A 258 -5.52 2.56 -14.55
C ASP A 258 -4.09 2.69 -13.96
N ARG A 259 -3.53 3.91 -13.92
CA ARG A 259 -2.26 4.21 -13.25
C ARG A 259 -2.30 3.87 -11.77
N VAL A 260 -3.40 4.20 -11.09
CA VAL A 260 -3.56 3.90 -9.66
C VAL A 260 -3.61 2.40 -9.42
N VAL A 261 -4.37 1.64 -10.22
CA VAL A 261 -4.38 0.17 -10.13
C VAL A 261 -2.98 -0.41 -10.33
N LEU A 262 -2.22 0.10 -11.31
CA LEU A 262 -0.83 -0.31 -11.53
C LEU A 262 0.06 0.02 -10.32
N LYS A 263 -0.09 1.20 -9.72
CA LYS A 263 0.69 1.59 -8.52
C LYS A 263 0.35 0.75 -7.30
N ILE A 264 -0.88 0.23 -7.18
CA ILE A 264 -1.20 -0.76 -6.12
C ILE A 264 -0.42 -2.06 -6.37
N ALA A 265 -0.38 -2.55 -7.62
CA ALA A 265 0.43 -3.72 -7.96
C ALA A 265 1.92 -3.48 -7.67
N GLU A 266 2.48 -2.35 -8.10
CA GLU A 266 3.87 -1.98 -7.84
C GLU A 266 4.17 -1.85 -6.33
N SER A 267 3.19 -1.41 -5.52
CA SER A 267 3.32 -1.36 -4.06
C SER A 267 3.43 -2.76 -3.43
N GLU A 268 2.70 -3.76 -3.95
CA GLU A 268 2.87 -5.16 -3.54
C GLU A 268 4.21 -5.70 -4.05
N MET A 269 4.59 -5.39 -5.29
CA MET A 269 5.83 -5.86 -5.90
C MET A 269 7.08 -5.37 -5.17
N ARG A 270 7.07 -4.12 -4.68
CA ARG A 270 8.15 -3.57 -3.86
C ARG A 270 8.33 -4.28 -2.51
N GLN A 271 7.37 -5.13 -2.13
CA GLN A 271 7.42 -5.97 -0.93
C GLN A 271 7.71 -7.44 -1.25
N ILE A 272 7.94 -7.80 -2.52
CA ILE A 272 8.31 -9.17 -2.92
C ILE A 272 9.73 -9.49 -2.44
N GLY A 273 9.84 -10.59 -1.71
CA GLY A 273 11.13 -11.15 -1.32
C GLY A 273 11.73 -12.05 -2.39
N LEU A 274 12.86 -12.66 -2.03
CA LEU A 274 13.46 -13.73 -2.83
C LEU A 274 12.48 -14.90 -3.05
N PRO A 275 12.68 -15.70 -4.12
CA PRO A 275 11.78 -16.80 -4.45
C PRO A 275 11.71 -17.90 -3.38
N ASP A 276 12.67 -18.04 -2.49
CA ASP A 276 12.65 -19.00 -1.37
C ASP A 276 11.81 -18.53 -0.16
N ARG A 277 11.30 -17.29 -0.19
CA ARG A 277 10.52 -16.67 0.90
C ARG A 277 9.01 -16.81 0.67
N ASP A 278 8.22 -16.26 1.60
CA ASP A 278 6.76 -16.22 1.50
C ASP A 278 6.28 -15.51 0.21
N PRO A 279 5.49 -16.19 -0.64
CA PRO A 279 5.07 -15.67 -1.94
C PRO A 279 3.80 -14.80 -1.87
N THR A 280 3.29 -14.45 -0.69
CA THR A 280 1.98 -13.78 -0.55
C THR A 280 1.93 -12.45 -1.31
N ARG A 281 3.01 -11.66 -1.23
CA ARG A 281 3.11 -10.38 -1.94
C ARG A 281 3.14 -10.56 -3.45
N ALA A 282 3.86 -11.56 -3.94
CA ALA A 282 3.92 -11.89 -5.36
C ALA A 282 2.55 -12.35 -5.90
N LYS A 283 1.86 -13.23 -5.17
CA LYS A 283 0.49 -13.65 -5.54
C LYS A 283 -0.50 -12.50 -5.57
N ARG A 284 -0.44 -11.57 -4.60
CA ARG A 284 -1.29 -10.38 -4.60
C ARG A 284 -0.97 -9.46 -5.79
N ALA A 285 0.30 -9.24 -6.09
CA ALA A 285 0.70 -8.47 -7.26
C ALA A 285 0.19 -9.11 -8.56
N GLU A 286 0.31 -10.43 -8.71
CA GLU A 286 -0.18 -11.18 -9.88
C GLU A 286 -1.68 -10.97 -10.10
N VAL A 287 -2.48 -11.12 -9.03
CA VAL A 287 -3.93 -10.91 -9.10
C VAL A 287 -4.27 -9.49 -9.54
N ARG A 288 -3.59 -8.47 -9.00
CA ARG A 288 -3.83 -7.07 -9.33
C ARG A 288 -3.45 -6.73 -10.77
N LEU A 289 -2.33 -7.25 -11.26
CA LEU A 289 -1.88 -7.05 -12.64
C LEU A 289 -2.82 -7.74 -13.63
N LYS A 290 -3.23 -8.98 -13.36
CA LYS A 290 -4.25 -9.68 -14.16
C LYS A 290 -5.58 -8.91 -14.20
N ALA A 291 -6.02 -8.41 -13.05
CA ALA A 291 -7.23 -7.60 -12.95
C ALA A 291 -7.11 -6.29 -13.77
N LEU A 292 -5.95 -5.63 -13.76
CA LEU A 292 -5.70 -4.44 -14.59
C LEU A 292 -5.83 -4.76 -16.07
N LEU A 293 -5.15 -5.82 -16.55
CA LEU A 293 -5.18 -6.22 -17.96
C LEU A 293 -6.58 -6.63 -18.43
N GLN A 294 -7.42 -7.12 -17.53
CA GLN A 294 -8.81 -7.47 -17.79
C GLN A 294 -9.74 -6.24 -17.75
N GLN A 295 -9.57 -5.37 -16.76
CA GLN A 295 -10.45 -4.22 -16.53
C GLN A 295 -10.17 -3.07 -17.49
N TYR A 296 -8.90 -2.89 -17.90
CA TYR A 296 -8.46 -1.82 -18.79
C TYR A 296 -7.75 -2.38 -20.04
N PRO A 297 -8.46 -3.15 -20.90
CA PRO A 297 -7.83 -3.84 -22.03
C PRO A 297 -7.18 -2.88 -23.05
N ASN A 298 -7.66 -1.64 -23.12
CA ASN A 298 -7.19 -0.59 -24.03
C ASN A 298 -6.29 0.46 -23.34
N SER A 299 -5.85 0.22 -22.08
CA SER A 299 -4.94 1.15 -21.41
C SER A 299 -3.62 1.25 -22.17
N SER A 300 -3.05 2.47 -22.24
CA SER A 300 -1.70 2.67 -22.78
C SER A 300 -0.61 2.02 -21.93
N LEU A 301 -0.93 1.65 -20.68
CA LEU A 301 -0.02 1.02 -19.71
C LEU A 301 -0.02 -0.51 -19.80
N ARG A 302 -0.70 -1.08 -20.81
CA ARG A 302 -0.84 -2.53 -20.96
C ARG A 302 0.52 -3.21 -21.07
N ALA A 303 1.41 -2.68 -21.90
CA ALA A 303 2.74 -3.25 -22.11
C ALA A 303 3.55 -3.27 -20.81
N GLU A 304 3.52 -2.17 -20.05
CA GLU A 304 4.15 -2.09 -18.74
C GLU A 304 3.54 -3.10 -17.76
N ALA A 305 2.22 -3.24 -17.72
CA ALA A 305 1.55 -4.20 -16.84
C ALA A 305 1.84 -5.67 -17.21
N GLU A 306 1.94 -6.00 -18.50
CA GLU A 306 2.37 -7.33 -18.98
C GLU A 306 3.81 -7.64 -18.56
N GLU A 307 4.72 -6.66 -18.70
CA GLU A 307 6.11 -6.79 -18.26
C GLU A 307 6.22 -6.97 -16.73
N ARG A 308 5.45 -6.19 -15.95
CA ARG A 308 5.33 -6.41 -14.49
C ARG A 308 4.82 -7.80 -14.17
N LEU A 309 3.81 -8.27 -14.89
CA LEU A 309 3.21 -9.58 -14.65
C LEU A 309 4.22 -10.69 -14.92
N LYS A 310 4.99 -10.59 -16.01
CA LYS A 310 6.07 -11.53 -16.31
C LYS A 310 7.09 -11.62 -15.17
N GLN A 311 7.56 -10.48 -14.65
CA GLN A 311 8.52 -10.46 -13.52
C GLN A 311 7.96 -11.12 -12.25
N VAL A 312 6.70 -10.83 -11.91
CA VAL A 312 6.03 -11.45 -10.76
C VAL A 312 5.87 -12.96 -10.94
N GLN A 313 5.47 -13.39 -12.14
CA GLN A 313 5.31 -14.80 -12.47
C GLN A 313 6.64 -15.54 -12.52
N ASN A 314 7.73 -14.87 -12.93
CA ASN A 314 9.07 -15.40 -12.82
C ASN A 314 9.50 -15.65 -11.36
N ASN A 315 9.20 -14.72 -10.44
CA ASN A 315 9.44 -14.94 -9.02
C ASN A 315 8.64 -16.14 -8.47
N LEU A 316 7.36 -16.25 -8.84
CA LEU A 316 6.48 -17.36 -8.43
C LEU A 316 6.87 -18.71 -9.07
N GLY A 317 7.34 -18.68 -10.31
CA GLY A 317 7.88 -19.84 -11.02
C GLY A 317 9.14 -20.37 -10.35
N LEU A 318 10.08 -19.47 -10.01
CA LEU A 318 11.29 -19.82 -9.24
C LEU A 318 10.96 -20.37 -7.86
N HIS A 319 9.97 -19.80 -7.15
CA HIS A 319 9.52 -20.32 -5.87
C HIS A 319 9.07 -21.79 -5.98
N ASN A 320 8.23 -22.10 -6.97
CA ASN A 320 7.80 -23.47 -7.22
C ASN A 320 8.94 -24.38 -7.69
N LEU A 321 9.86 -23.86 -8.51
CA LEU A 321 11.02 -24.60 -9.00
C LEU A 321 11.93 -25.03 -7.85
N TYR A 322 12.16 -24.15 -6.87
CA TYR A 322 12.95 -24.46 -5.67
C TYR A 322 12.30 -25.54 -4.82
N ILE A 323 10.98 -25.46 -4.60
CA ILE A 323 10.23 -26.49 -3.88
C ILE A 323 10.26 -27.83 -4.64
N ALA A 324 10.10 -27.79 -5.96
CA ALA A 324 10.14 -28.98 -6.81
C ALA A 324 11.51 -29.67 -6.74
N ASN A 325 12.59 -28.89 -6.88
CA ASN A 325 13.97 -29.36 -6.75
C ASN A 325 14.23 -29.94 -5.36
N TYR A 326 13.73 -29.30 -4.29
CA TYR A 326 13.84 -29.82 -2.92
C TYR A 326 13.19 -31.21 -2.78
N TYR A 327 11.95 -31.39 -3.25
CA TYR A 327 11.28 -32.68 -3.21
C TYR A 327 11.97 -33.75 -4.06
N TYR A 328 12.50 -33.36 -5.22
CA TYR A 328 13.27 -34.27 -6.07
C TYR A 328 14.54 -34.75 -5.36
N THR A 329 15.33 -33.84 -4.80
CA THR A 329 16.56 -34.17 -4.05
C THR A 329 16.25 -35.03 -2.82
N LEU A 330 15.17 -34.74 -2.11
CA LEU A 330 14.72 -35.55 -0.97
C LEU A 330 14.47 -37.00 -1.38
N SER A 331 13.87 -37.22 -2.55
CA SER A 331 13.60 -38.56 -3.05
C SER A 331 14.84 -39.25 -3.59
N VAL A 332 15.54 -38.64 -4.54
CA VAL A 332 16.62 -39.29 -5.30
C VAL A 332 17.91 -39.39 -4.50
N SER A 333 18.24 -38.37 -3.71
CA SER A 333 19.49 -38.35 -2.93
C SER A 333 19.34 -38.93 -1.53
N GLN A 334 18.15 -38.85 -0.92
CA GLN A 334 17.93 -39.30 0.47
C GLN A 334 17.02 -40.51 0.61
N GLY A 335 16.38 -40.99 -0.48
CA GLY A 335 15.50 -42.16 -0.45
C GLY A 335 14.21 -41.98 0.35
N LYS A 336 13.79 -40.73 0.62
CA LYS A 336 12.67 -40.40 1.54
C LYS A 336 11.32 -40.21 0.84
N GLY A 337 11.20 -40.61 -0.43
CA GLY A 337 10.06 -40.27 -1.28
C GLY A 337 10.02 -38.78 -1.66
N GLY A 338 9.07 -38.38 -2.52
CA GLY A 338 8.89 -36.98 -2.91
C GLY A 338 8.71 -36.72 -4.41
N LEU A 339 8.94 -37.72 -5.28
CA LEU A 339 8.84 -37.56 -6.74
C LEU A 339 7.47 -37.02 -7.19
N LYS A 340 6.35 -37.58 -6.72
CA LYS A 340 5.00 -37.04 -6.99
C LYS A 340 4.82 -35.59 -6.54
N GLY A 341 5.44 -35.19 -5.41
CA GLY A 341 5.45 -33.81 -4.94
C GLY A 341 6.23 -32.88 -5.88
N ALA A 342 7.41 -33.32 -6.33
CA ALA A 342 8.20 -32.62 -7.33
C ALA A 342 7.44 -32.47 -8.65
N GLN A 343 6.83 -33.55 -9.16
CA GLN A 343 6.02 -33.53 -10.38
C GLN A 343 4.86 -32.56 -10.29
N SER A 344 4.15 -32.55 -9.16
CA SER A 344 3.04 -31.61 -8.93
C SER A 344 3.51 -30.16 -9.07
N ARG A 345 4.65 -29.83 -8.45
CA ARG A 345 5.23 -28.47 -8.50
C ARG A 345 5.75 -28.09 -9.88
N TYR A 346 6.43 -28.99 -10.58
CA TYR A 346 6.85 -28.71 -11.96
C TYR A 346 5.65 -28.50 -12.88
N ARG A 347 4.63 -29.36 -12.80
CA ARG A 347 3.40 -29.20 -13.61
C ARG A 347 2.69 -27.88 -13.31
N GLU A 348 2.62 -27.47 -12.05
CA GLU A 348 2.06 -26.17 -11.67
C GLU A 348 2.78 -25.00 -12.38
N ILE A 349 4.11 -25.05 -12.54
CA ILE A 349 4.86 -24.04 -13.30
C ILE A 349 4.42 -24.03 -14.77
N LEU A 350 4.39 -25.20 -15.39
CA LEU A 350 4.03 -25.36 -16.80
C LEU A 350 2.60 -24.89 -17.12
N GLU A 351 1.68 -25.10 -16.18
CA GLU A 351 0.26 -24.74 -16.33
C GLU A 351 0.00 -23.26 -16.05
N LYS A 352 0.63 -22.69 -15.02
CA LYS A 352 0.33 -21.31 -14.56
C LYS A 352 1.24 -20.24 -15.14
N TYR A 353 2.47 -20.59 -15.52
CA TYR A 353 3.50 -19.65 -15.95
C TYR A 353 4.13 -20.09 -17.28
N PRO A 354 3.37 -20.09 -18.39
CA PRO A 354 3.86 -20.53 -19.71
C PRO A 354 5.01 -19.67 -20.27
N ASP A 355 5.15 -18.44 -19.80
CA ASP A 355 6.22 -17.50 -20.19
C ASP A 355 7.35 -17.44 -19.15
N PHE A 356 7.43 -18.44 -18.26
CA PHE A 356 8.47 -18.53 -17.24
C PHE A 356 9.85 -18.68 -17.88
N ASP A 357 10.80 -17.86 -17.44
CA ASP A 357 12.14 -17.79 -18.04
C ASP A 357 12.94 -19.11 -17.90
N TYR A 358 12.64 -19.95 -16.89
CA TYR A 358 13.30 -21.25 -16.66
C TYR A 358 12.37 -22.43 -16.98
N LEU A 359 11.44 -22.25 -17.92
CA LEU A 359 10.47 -23.27 -18.27
C LEU A 359 11.13 -24.50 -18.93
N ASP A 360 12.24 -24.31 -19.65
CA ASP A 360 13.05 -25.40 -20.20
C ASP A 360 13.71 -26.26 -19.11
N GLU A 361 14.22 -25.64 -18.04
CA GLU A 361 14.69 -26.35 -16.85
C GLU A 361 13.54 -27.11 -16.18
N ALA A 362 12.41 -26.46 -15.94
CA ALA A 362 11.25 -27.11 -15.32
C ALA A 362 10.76 -28.31 -16.15
N LEU A 363 10.76 -28.21 -17.49
CA LEU A 363 10.43 -29.31 -18.40
C LEU A 363 11.44 -30.45 -18.29
N TYR A 364 12.75 -30.14 -18.31
CA TYR A 364 13.79 -31.15 -18.20
C TYR A 364 13.73 -31.88 -16.86
N LYS A 365 13.55 -31.11 -15.78
CA LYS A 365 13.44 -31.62 -14.41
C LYS A 365 12.19 -32.48 -14.22
N LEU A 366 11.06 -32.10 -14.83
CA LEU A 366 9.86 -32.92 -14.84
C LEU A 366 10.09 -34.24 -15.60
N ALA A 367 10.73 -34.19 -16.77
CA ALA A 367 11.03 -35.37 -17.57
C ALA A 367 11.92 -36.38 -16.80
N ILE A 368 13.01 -35.92 -16.17
CA ILE A 368 13.87 -36.79 -15.34
C ILE A 368 13.14 -37.29 -14.08
N THR A 369 12.15 -36.55 -13.58
CA THR A 369 11.33 -37.00 -12.45
C THR A 369 10.41 -38.15 -12.88
N TYR A 370 9.84 -38.09 -14.09
CA TYR A 370 9.11 -39.21 -14.67
C TYR A 370 10.01 -40.42 -14.96
N MET A 371 11.24 -40.20 -15.45
CA MET A 371 12.24 -41.26 -15.60
C MET A 371 12.53 -41.97 -14.28
N ALA A 372 12.69 -41.21 -13.19
CA ALA A 372 12.94 -41.78 -11.86
C ALA A 372 11.74 -42.56 -11.29
N GLU A 373 10.54 -42.34 -11.82
CA GLU A 373 9.33 -43.12 -11.51
C GLU A 373 9.05 -44.22 -12.55
N GLU A 374 9.96 -44.46 -13.48
CA GLU A 374 9.83 -45.46 -14.57
C GLU A 374 8.65 -45.18 -15.53
N GLU A 375 8.12 -43.95 -15.54
CA GLU A 375 7.07 -43.49 -16.44
C GLU A 375 7.67 -42.93 -17.75
N THR A 376 8.34 -43.80 -18.51
CA THR A 376 9.14 -43.43 -19.70
C THR A 376 8.33 -42.73 -20.80
N ASP A 377 7.07 -43.13 -21.01
CA ASP A 377 6.17 -42.49 -21.99
C ASP A 377 5.91 -41.02 -21.67
N GLN A 378 5.75 -40.67 -20.39
CA GLN A 378 5.57 -39.29 -19.97
C GLN A 378 6.89 -38.53 -20.09
N ALA A 379 7.99 -39.11 -19.64
CA ALA A 379 9.31 -38.52 -19.77
C ALA A 379 9.64 -38.16 -21.24
N ALA A 380 9.38 -39.08 -22.17
CA ALA A 380 9.56 -38.88 -23.60
C ALA A 380 8.84 -37.62 -24.10
N ARG A 381 7.56 -37.45 -23.75
CA ARG A 381 6.76 -36.28 -24.18
C ARG A 381 7.39 -34.95 -23.76
N TYR A 382 7.92 -34.87 -22.54
CA TYR A 382 8.55 -33.64 -22.04
C TYR A 382 9.93 -33.41 -22.65
N PHE A 383 10.76 -34.45 -22.84
CA PHE A 383 12.02 -34.32 -23.56
C PHE A 383 11.81 -33.89 -25.02
N GLN A 384 10.84 -34.47 -25.71
CA GLN A 384 10.46 -34.08 -27.07
C GLN A 384 10.03 -32.61 -27.13
N ARG A 385 9.27 -32.14 -26.12
CA ARG A 385 8.86 -30.74 -26.00
C ARG A 385 10.07 -29.79 -25.88
N ILE A 386 11.12 -30.17 -25.14
CA ILE A 386 12.35 -29.37 -25.04
C ILE A 386 13.02 -29.25 -26.41
N VAL A 387 13.20 -30.38 -27.11
CA VAL A 387 13.87 -30.40 -28.43
C VAL A 387 13.09 -29.57 -29.46
N ARG A 388 11.75 -29.68 -29.44
CA ARG A 388 10.87 -28.98 -30.37
C ARG A 388 10.73 -27.49 -30.05
N ASP A 389 10.44 -27.13 -28.80
CA ASP A 389 10.00 -25.79 -28.43
C ASP A 389 11.15 -24.91 -27.88
N TYR A 390 12.27 -25.50 -27.45
CA TYR A 390 13.41 -24.79 -26.85
C TYR A 390 14.75 -25.19 -27.48
N PRO A 391 14.91 -25.06 -28.82
CA PRO A 391 16.08 -25.59 -29.54
C PRO A 391 17.43 -24.99 -29.14
N ASN A 392 17.44 -23.80 -28.53
CA ASN A 392 18.64 -23.13 -28.03
C ASN A 392 18.89 -23.35 -26.52
N SER A 393 18.10 -24.20 -25.86
CA SER A 393 18.28 -24.51 -24.45
C SER A 393 19.51 -25.40 -24.22
N GLN A 394 20.21 -25.17 -23.11
CA GLN A 394 21.28 -26.06 -22.63
C GLN A 394 20.83 -27.51 -22.37
N TYR A 395 19.51 -27.74 -22.24
CA TYR A 395 18.95 -29.07 -21.97
C TYR A 395 18.68 -29.89 -23.24
N VAL A 396 18.80 -29.32 -24.45
CA VAL A 396 18.48 -30.03 -25.71
C VAL A 396 19.36 -31.26 -25.93
N ALA A 397 20.67 -31.12 -25.77
CA ALA A 397 21.59 -32.24 -25.95
C ALA A 397 21.28 -33.40 -24.99
N LYS A 398 21.05 -33.07 -23.71
CA LYS A 398 20.67 -34.04 -22.68
C LYS A 398 19.31 -34.69 -22.97
N ALA A 399 18.34 -33.92 -23.43
CA ALA A 399 17.02 -34.44 -23.81
C ALA A 399 17.10 -35.43 -24.98
N LYS A 400 17.90 -35.13 -26.01
CA LYS A 400 18.14 -36.05 -27.15
C LYS A 400 18.82 -37.35 -26.72
N GLU A 401 19.78 -37.26 -25.82
CA GLU A 401 20.44 -38.44 -25.22
C GLU A 401 19.42 -39.31 -24.47
N GLN A 402 18.61 -38.71 -23.59
CA GLN A 402 17.57 -39.45 -22.86
C GLN A 402 16.54 -40.09 -23.78
N LEU A 403 16.09 -39.40 -24.84
CA LEU A 403 15.18 -39.96 -25.84
C LEU A 403 15.79 -41.17 -26.55
N THR A 404 17.08 -41.11 -26.88
CA THR A 404 17.80 -42.23 -27.49
C THR A 404 17.85 -43.44 -26.54
N LEU A 405 18.17 -43.19 -25.26
CA LEU A 405 18.26 -44.24 -24.24
C LEU A 405 16.94 -44.98 -24.02
N ILE A 406 15.81 -44.28 -24.09
CA ILE A 406 14.47 -44.88 -23.93
C ILE A 406 13.87 -45.38 -25.25
N GLY A 407 14.59 -45.26 -26.38
CA GLY A 407 14.11 -45.68 -27.71
C GLY A 407 12.96 -44.83 -28.26
N ALA A 408 12.78 -43.60 -27.79
CA ALA A 408 11.76 -42.67 -28.26
C ALA A 408 12.26 -41.84 -29.45
N THR A 409 11.31 -41.37 -30.28
CA THR A 409 11.63 -40.53 -31.43
C THR A 409 12.14 -39.15 -31.01
N ILE A 410 13.16 -38.64 -31.72
CA ILE A 410 13.68 -37.29 -31.55
C ILE A 410 12.99 -36.40 -32.61
N PRO A 411 12.17 -35.42 -32.21
CA PRO A 411 11.51 -34.53 -33.15
C PRO A 411 12.49 -33.49 -33.70
N GLU A 412 12.14 -32.94 -34.86
CA GLU A 412 12.81 -31.74 -35.37
C GLU A 412 12.42 -30.49 -34.56
N PRO A 413 13.34 -29.52 -34.38
CA PRO A 413 13.04 -28.21 -33.81
C PRO A 413 11.89 -27.50 -34.53
N ASN A 414 11.05 -26.76 -33.79
CA ASN A 414 10.11 -25.84 -34.39
C ASN A 414 10.87 -24.71 -35.09
N PRO A 415 10.71 -24.52 -36.42
CA PRO A 415 11.41 -23.47 -37.18
C PRO A 415 11.22 -22.06 -36.60
N GLU A 416 10.04 -21.75 -36.04
CA GLU A 416 9.72 -20.44 -35.46
C GLU A 416 10.51 -20.13 -34.19
N ARG A 417 11.06 -21.17 -33.54
CA ARG A 417 11.76 -21.07 -32.25
C ARG A 417 13.28 -21.10 -32.39
N ILE A 418 13.81 -21.36 -33.59
CA ILE A 418 15.25 -21.45 -33.85
C ILE A 418 15.97 -20.13 -33.52
N ASN A 419 15.31 -18.99 -33.74
CA ASN A 419 15.92 -17.68 -33.48
C ASN A 419 15.60 -17.13 -32.08
N VAL A 420 14.84 -17.86 -31.25
CA VAL A 420 14.50 -17.44 -29.89
C VAL A 420 15.63 -17.88 -28.95
N MET A 421 16.39 -16.92 -28.43
CA MET A 421 17.45 -17.19 -27.47
C MET A 421 16.88 -17.41 -26.05
N PRO A 422 17.55 -18.24 -25.23
CA PRO A 422 17.20 -18.33 -23.82
C PRO A 422 17.40 -16.96 -23.13
N PRO A 423 16.62 -16.66 -22.09
CA PRO A 423 16.77 -15.42 -21.34
C PRO A 423 18.18 -15.31 -20.75
N GLU A 424 18.75 -14.10 -20.76
CA GLU A 424 20.05 -13.84 -20.14
C GLU A 424 19.96 -14.07 -18.62
N GLY A 425 20.80 -14.96 -18.09
CA GLY A 425 20.91 -15.17 -16.66
C GLY A 425 21.52 -13.95 -15.96
N ALA A 426 21.02 -13.62 -14.76
CA ALA A 426 21.61 -12.57 -13.95
C ALA A 426 23.07 -12.86 -13.65
N SER A 427 23.91 -11.82 -13.68
CA SER A 427 25.35 -11.96 -13.41
C SER A 427 25.58 -12.48 -11.98
N PHE A 428 26.71 -13.16 -11.75
CA PHE A 428 27.10 -13.63 -10.41
C PHE A 428 27.02 -12.51 -9.35
N PHE A 429 27.49 -11.30 -9.68
CA PHE A 429 27.44 -10.16 -8.76
C PHE A 429 26.02 -9.68 -8.47
N GLU A 430 25.13 -9.73 -9.45
CA GLU A 430 23.72 -9.39 -9.27
C GLU A 430 23.00 -10.42 -8.40
N ASN A 431 23.21 -11.71 -8.67
CA ASN A 431 22.68 -12.79 -7.82
C ASN A 431 23.19 -12.69 -6.38
N PHE A 432 24.48 -12.41 -6.18
CA PHE A 432 25.06 -12.19 -4.86
C PHE A 432 24.42 -10.99 -4.15
N LYS A 433 24.30 -9.84 -4.82
CA LYS A 433 23.68 -8.63 -4.27
C LYS A 433 22.21 -8.88 -3.92
N ASN A 434 21.45 -9.52 -4.80
CA ASN A 434 20.05 -9.85 -4.58
C ASN A 434 19.88 -10.76 -3.37
N GLN A 435 20.73 -11.78 -3.24
CA GLN A 435 20.73 -12.68 -2.09
C GLN A 435 21.06 -11.93 -0.78
N PHE A 436 22.09 -11.07 -0.81
CA PHE A 436 22.54 -10.31 0.35
C PHE A 436 21.48 -9.34 0.88
N PHE A 437 20.82 -8.59 -0.01
CA PHE A 437 19.76 -7.65 0.38
C PHE A 437 18.38 -8.31 0.48
N GLY A 438 18.22 -9.56 0.05
CA GLY A 438 16.94 -10.26 0.03
C GLY A 438 15.93 -9.66 -0.95
N ILE A 439 16.40 -8.99 -1.99
CA ILE A 439 15.58 -8.24 -2.96
C ILE A 439 15.55 -9.03 -4.26
N TYR A 440 14.36 -9.29 -4.77
CA TYR A 440 14.19 -9.80 -6.13
C TYR A 440 14.27 -8.64 -7.13
N PRO A 441 15.05 -8.75 -8.22
CA PRO A 441 15.21 -7.66 -9.18
C PRO A 441 13.87 -7.39 -9.87
N MET A 442 13.34 -6.19 -9.65
CA MET A 442 12.10 -5.71 -10.26
C MET A 442 12.39 -4.35 -10.89
N THR A 443 11.88 -4.07 -12.09
CA THR A 443 12.17 -2.82 -12.81
C THR A 443 11.31 -1.63 -12.36
N ILE A 444 10.98 -1.58 -11.06
CA ILE A 444 9.99 -0.64 -10.50
C ILE A 444 10.67 0.66 -10.12
N ASP A 445 10.21 1.76 -10.73
CA ASP A 445 10.62 3.08 -10.27
C ASP A 445 9.98 3.40 -8.91
N LYS A 446 10.57 4.35 -8.20
CA LYS A 446 10.05 4.76 -6.88
C LYS A 446 9.08 5.93 -6.99
N ASN A 447 8.64 6.30 -8.19
CA ASN A 447 7.79 7.46 -8.42
C ASN A 447 6.32 7.13 -8.15
N GLY A 448 5.58 8.09 -7.60
CA GLY A 448 4.12 7.99 -7.47
C GLY A 448 3.40 8.28 -8.78
N VAL A 449 2.07 8.37 -8.73
CA VAL A 449 1.27 8.81 -9.88
C VAL A 449 1.50 10.28 -10.18
N LEU A 450 1.56 11.12 -9.15
CA LEU A 450 1.58 12.59 -9.23
C LEU A 450 2.96 13.19 -8.95
N MET A 451 3.77 12.55 -8.09
CA MET A 451 5.08 13.08 -7.63
C MET A 451 6.22 12.08 -7.82
N THR A 452 7.42 12.56 -8.18
CA THR A 452 8.62 11.71 -8.20
C THR A 452 9.22 11.52 -6.82
N LYS A 453 10.01 10.44 -6.63
CA LYS A 453 10.70 10.18 -5.36
C LYS A 453 11.81 11.18 -5.07
N ASP A 454 12.57 11.51 -6.10
CA ASP A 454 13.71 12.41 -6.03
C ASP A 454 13.38 13.63 -6.89
N PHE A 455 12.65 14.56 -6.27
CA PHE A 455 12.15 15.76 -6.91
C PHE A 455 13.28 16.61 -7.50
N ASP A 456 13.06 17.05 -8.73
CA ASP A 456 13.93 17.94 -9.47
C ASP A 456 13.15 19.20 -9.88
N LYS A 457 13.64 20.36 -9.45
CA LYS A 457 13.01 21.67 -9.72
C LYS A 457 12.98 22.02 -11.20
N GLU A 458 13.82 21.41 -12.03
CA GLU A 458 13.87 21.61 -13.47
C GLU A 458 12.83 20.74 -14.20
N LYS A 459 12.21 19.79 -13.50
CA LYS A 459 11.16 18.93 -14.05
C LYS A 459 9.79 19.46 -13.67
N PHE A 460 8.86 19.33 -14.61
CA PHE A 460 7.46 19.65 -14.40
C PHE A 460 6.71 18.33 -14.24
N GLU A 461 6.09 18.13 -13.07
CA GLU A 461 5.41 16.89 -12.70
C GLU A 461 3.89 17.01 -12.89
N LEU A 462 3.20 15.87 -12.92
CA LEU A 462 1.73 15.84 -12.94
C LEU A 462 1.08 16.65 -11.81
N ILE A 463 1.66 16.64 -10.61
CA ILE A 463 1.16 17.47 -9.50
C ILE A 463 1.28 18.98 -9.76
N ASP A 464 2.29 19.42 -10.52
CA ASP A 464 2.44 20.83 -10.88
C ASP A 464 1.38 21.25 -11.89
N GLN A 465 1.06 20.39 -12.86
CA GLN A 465 -0.04 20.63 -13.81
C GLN A 465 -1.39 20.80 -13.09
N ILE A 466 -1.65 19.98 -12.07
CA ILE A 466 -2.86 20.07 -11.24
C ILE A 466 -2.93 21.42 -10.52
N ILE A 467 -1.80 21.91 -10.00
CA ILE A 467 -1.71 23.22 -9.33
C ILE A 467 -2.00 24.38 -10.30
N GLU A 468 -1.55 24.26 -11.55
CA GLU A 468 -1.82 25.24 -12.61
C GLU A 468 -3.28 25.20 -13.07
N ASN A 469 -3.85 24.00 -13.20
CA ASN A 469 -5.23 23.75 -13.57
C ASN A 469 -6.24 23.94 -12.42
N GLN A 470 -5.81 24.51 -11.30
CA GLN A 470 -6.68 24.78 -10.15
C GLN A 470 -7.34 23.53 -9.51
N GLY A 471 -6.69 22.37 -9.59
CA GLY A 471 -7.17 21.11 -9.00
C GLY A 471 -7.57 20.06 -10.04
N ASP A 472 -7.76 20.45 -11.31
CA ASP A 472 -8.19 19.55 -12.37
C ASP A 472 -7.04 18.93 -13.18
N ILE A 473 -7.31 17.80 -13.84
CA ILE A 473 -6.43 17.23 -14.87
C ILE A 473 -7.24 16.66 -16.03
N TYR A 474 -6.89 17.05 -17.26
CA TYR A 474 -7.58 16.60 -18.46
C TYR A 474 -6.89 15.37 -19.06
N VAL A 475 -7.67 14.50 -19.71
CA VAL A 475 -7.19 13.24 -20.30
C VAL A 475 -6.01 13.45 -21.27
N ASN A 476 -6.07 14.51 -22.07
CA ASN A 476 -5.01 14.86 -23.04
C ASN A 476 -3.72 15.37 -22.40
N GLN A 477 -3.73 15.72 -21.11
CA GLN A 477 -2.55 16.14 -20.35
C GLN A 477 -1.87 14.98 -19.62
N ILE A 478 -2.55 13.82 -19.53
CA ILE A 478 -2.00 12.62 -18.90
C ILE A 478 -1.09 11.93 -19.92
N PRO A 479 0.19 11.69 -19.60
CA PRO A 479 1.09 10.97 -20.51
C PRO A 479 0.54 9.57 -20.84
N LYS A 480 0.86 9.06 -22.02
CA LYS A 480 0.52 7.67 -22.36
C LYS A 480 1.43 6.68 -21.62
N ALA A 481 2.72 6.99 -21.54
CA ALA A 481 3.71 6.19 -20.81
C ALA A 481 3.56 6.37 -19.29
N LEU A 482 3.97 5.37 -18.52
CA LEU A 482 4.05 5.46 -17.06
C LEU A 482 5.18 6.41 -16.63
N THR A 483 4.91 7.71 -16.72
CA THR A 483 5.79 8.78 -16.23
C THR A 483 5.00 9.77 -15.39
N THR A 484 5.67 10.27 -14.35
CA THR A 484 5.19 11.34 -13.48
C THR A 484 5.64 12.72 -13.97
N VAL A 485 6.73 12.77 -14.76
CA VAL A 485 7.30 13.99 -15.34
C VAL A 485 6.70 14.19 -16.72
N ILE A 486 6.16 15.38 -16.96
CA ILE A 486 5.45 15.73 -18.20
C ILE A 486 6.26 16.67 -19.11
N SER A 487 7.18 17.47 -18.56
CA SER A 487 8.11 18.29 -19.35
C SER A 487 9.32 18.74 -18.52
N GLN A 488 10.32 19.33 -19.18
CA GLN A 488 11.39 20.10 -18.54
C GLN A 488 10.99 21.57 -18.51
N ARG A 489 11.15 22.24 -17.37
CA ARG A 489 11.01 23.69 -17.24
C ARG A 489 12.18 24.31 -18.01
N GLN A 490 11.91 24.94 -19.14
CA GLN A 490 12.94 25.69 -19.86
C GLN A 490 13.52 26.74 -18.91
N ALA A 491 14.83 26.69 -18.68
CA ALA A 491 15.51 27.75 -17.96
C ALA A 491 15.32 29.04 -18.77
N ASN A 492 14.51 29.97 -18.26
CA ASN A 492 14.42 31.32 -18.79
C ASN A 492 15.78 31.99 -18.59
N ASN A 493 16.69 31.79 -19.55
CA ASN A 493 17.80 32.70 -19.77
C ASN A 493 17.21 34.02 -20.27
N GLN A 494 16.95 34.94 -19.35
CA GLN A 494 16.87 36.36 -19.66
C GLN A 494 18.25 36.83 -20.12
N THR A 495 18.62 36.57 -21.37
CA THR A 495 19.71 37.26 -22.06
C THR A 495 19.38 37.35 -23.55
N GLY A 496 18.82 38.50 -23.95
CA GLY A 496 18.53 38.76 -25.36
C GLY A 496 17.69 40.01 -25.56
N LYS A 497 18.19 41.16 -25.11
CA LYS A 497 17.73 42.45 -25.62
C LYS A 497 17.96 42.44 -27.14
N PRO A 498 16.97 42.72 -28.00
CA PRO A 498 17.24 42.85 -29.43
C PRO A 498 18.05 44.13 -29.65
N GLU A 499 19.29 44.00 -30.10
CA GLU A 499 20.03 45.11 -30.69
C GLU A 499 19.29 45.57 -31.94
N GLN A 500 18.74 46.78 -31.89
CA GLN A 500 18.25 47.47 -33.07
C GLN A 500 19.45 47.80 -33.98
N PRO A 501 19.39 47.50 -35.29
CA PRO A 501 20.44 47.90 -36.22
C PRO A 501 20.43 49.42 -36.37
N ARG A 502 21.57 50.06 -36.08
CA ARG A 502 21.80 51.47 -36.40
C ARG A 502 21.72 51.64 -37.92
N GLN A 503 20.71 52.36 -38.38
CA GLN A 503 20.65 52.88 -39.74
C GLN A 503 21.78 53.91 -39.93
N LYS A 504 22.47 53.82 -41.06
CA LYS A 504 23.33 54.88 -41.60
C LYS A 504 22.51 55.80 -42.48
#